data_AF-A0A8C4QI67-F1
#
_entry.id   AF-A0A8C4QI67-F1
#
_cell.length_a   1.000
_cell.length_b   1.000
_cell.length_c   1.000
_cell.angle_alpha   90.00
_cell.angle_beta   90.00
_cell.angle_gamma   90.00
#
_symmetry.space_group_name_H-M   'P 1'
#
loop_
_entity.id
_entity.type
_entity.pdbx_description
1 polymer ?
#
loop_
_entity_poly.entity_id
_entity_poly.type
_entity_poly.pdbx_seq_one_letter_code
_entity_poly.pdbx_strand_id
1 'polypeptide(L)'
;MPWGKSQLCWRKARILKTTSWCRLSCRCTTVLLGLNLAWSPSTIRISLAPLRFLCTTMAARIHHGTSYSRQTKLESRGRTVILNGHRHPQPKGVGYSRNVAVFQSRGKYLCFQDADDVMMEGRVRLQLDAAIKHPDSIIGCQITRNPEGSTKRYTHWLNNMSQAQLFTQVFTSHGPTVLMATWFCSRALFDRVGKFDERGKGVPEDLLFFYNHLRQGGGVHRVDAPLLCYRYHEDGASRSVQENTIWDLRVNFLEERVLQHWKHFTIWNAGKQGRHLFRSLTPKNQLKVLAFCDVDSKKIVKAFYTYHESKQRPKPTVPVVHFTEARPPFVLCVKMVIKMPAVFNPPPWLLPRYTLIVASIEL
;
A
#
# COMPACT_ATOMS: atom_id res chain seq x y z
N MET A 1 -54.56 -21.45 9.60
CA MET A 1 -53.43 -20.66 9.05
C MET A 1 -52.31 -20.62 10.07
N PRO A 2 -51.23 -21.40 9.88
CA PRO A 2 -50.04 -21.35 10.71
C PRO A 2 -48.93 -20.55 9.99
N TRP A 3 -48.34 -19.56 10.66
CA TRP A 3 -47.11 -18.92 10.19
C TRP A 3 -45.92 -19.69 10.76
N GLY A 4 -45.26 -20.45 9.88
CA GLY A 4 -44.16 -21.35 10.20
C GLY A 4 -42.88 -20.61 10.59
N LYS A 5 -42.24 -21.09 11.66
CA LYS A 5 -40.85 -20.82 12.01
C LYS A 5 -39.96 -21.48 10.96
N SER A 6 -39.26 -20.70 10.13
CA SER A 6 -38.14 -21.22 9.33
C SER A 6 -36.82 -20.87 10.01
N GLN A 7 -36.28 -21.84 10.75
CA GLN A 7 -34.87 -21.90 11.09
C GLN A 7 -34.06 -21.93 9.79
N LEU A 8 -33.30 -20.87 9.49
CA LEU A 8 -32.32 -20.92 8.40
C LEU A 8 -31.10 -21.71 8.88
N CYS A 9 -31.10 -23.00 8.54
CA CYS A 9 -30.01 -23.92 8.75
C CYS A 9 -28.82 -23.53 7.85
N TRP A 10 -27.91 -22.68 8.36
CA TRP A 10 -26.63 -22.43 7.72
C TRP A 10 -25.69 -23.61 8.01
N ARG A 11 -25.72 -24.62 7.13
CA ARG A 11 -24.67 -25.64 7.09
C ARG A 11 -23.31 -24.95 6.89
N LYS A 12 -22.46 -25.05 7.91
CA LYS A 12 -21.05 -24.65 7.96
C LYS A 12 -20.35 -24.88 6.61
N ALA A 13 -20.01 -23.80 5.91
CA ALA A 13 -18.98 -23.86 4.86
C ALA A 13 -17.62 -24.02 5.56
N ARG A 14 -17.26 -25.26 5.86
CA ARG A 14 -15.96 -25.63 6.43
C ARG A 14 -14.90 -25.35 5.35
N ILE A 15 -14.31 -24.15 5.35
CA ILE A 15 -13.10 -23.89 4.58
C ILE A 15 -11.99 -24.67 5.28
N LEU A 16 -11.74 -25.88 4.76
CA LEU A 16 -10.79 -26.83 5.30
C LEU A 16 -9.37 -26.25 5.28
N LYS A 17 -8.77 -26.14 6.47
CA LYS A 17 -7.32 -26.12 6.66
C LYS A 17 -6.75 -27.38 6.03
N THR A 18 -6.06 -27.28 4.89
CA THR A 18 -5.18 -28.35 4.42
C THR A 18 -3.76 -27.81 4.31
N THR A 19 -3.04 -27.96 5.41
CA THR A 19 -1.57 -27.95 5.48
C THR A 19 -1.03 -29.20 4.78
N SER A 20 -0.51 -29.04 3.57
CA SER A 20 0.45 -29.98 2.99
C SER A 20 1.40 -29.17 2.11
N TRP A 21 2.57 -28.86 2.68
CA TRP A 21 3.65 -28.13 2.02
C TRP A 21 4.25 -28.99 0.90
N CYS A 22 4.38 -28.40 -0.28
CA CYS A 22 5.32 -28.89 -1.29
C CYS A 22 6.20 -27.71 -1.71
N ARG A 23 7.50 -27.80 -1.41
CA ARG A 23 8.55 -26.86 -1.82
C ARG A 23 8.66 -26.87 -3.34
N LEU A 24 8.64 -25.69 -3.97
CA LEU A 24 9.55 -25.27 -5.06
C LEU A 24 9.04 -23.98 -5.72
N SER A 25 10.02 -23.16 -6.12
CA SER A 25 9.94 -21.79 -6.60
C SER A 25 9.02 -21.64 -7.82
N CYS A 26 7.91 -20.92 -7.67
CA CYS A 26 7.22 -20.37 -8.84
C CYS A 26 6.61 -19.02 -8.51
N ARG A 27 6.99 -18.07 -9.36
CA ARG A 27 6.97 -16.63 -9.17
C ARG A 27 5.55 -16.08 -9.24
N CYS A 28 5.30 -15.10 -8.38
CA CYS A 28 4.21 -14.12 -8.37
C CYS A 28 3.12 -14.34 -9.42
N THR A 29 2.01 -14.87 -8.95
CA THR A 29 0.75 -14.95 -9.69
C THR A 29 -0.21 -13.96 -9.03
N THR A 30 -0.90 -13.13 -9.82
CA THR A 30 -1.98 -12.30 -9.28
C THR A 30 -3.27 -13.09 -9.38
N VAL A 31 -3.95 -13.25 -8.25
CA VAL A 31 -5.33 -13.74 -8.20
C VAL A 31 -6.25 -12.53 -8.18
N LEU A 32 -7.09 -12.40 -9.20
CA LEU A 32 -8.14 -11.39 -9.23
C LEU A 32 -9.49 -12.07 -9.16
N LEU A 33 -10.29 -11.69 -8.16
CA LEU A 33 -11.68 -12.12 -8.04
C LEU A 33 -12.58 -11.02 -8.60
N GLY A 34 -13.30 -11.32 -9.67
CA GLY A 34 -14.33 -10.45 -10.23
C GLY A 34 -15.72 -10.79 -9.66
N LEU A 35 -16.37 -9.83 -9.00
CA LEU A 35 -17.74 -9.97 -8.49
C LEU A 35 -18.72 -9.21 -9.36
N ASN A 36 -19.83 -9.87 -9.73
CA ASN A 36 -21.00 -9.22 -10.32
C ASN A 36 -22.11 -9.17 -9.28
N LEU A 37 -22.65 -7.97 -9.03
CA LEU A 37 -23.86 -7.77 -8.25
C LEU A 37 -25.02 -7.50 -9.21
N ALA A 38 -26.12 -8.26 -9.08
CA ALA A 38 -27.40 -7.93 -9.68
C ALA A 38 -28.27 -7.26 -8.61
N TRP A 39 -28.92 -6.14 -8.94
CA TRP A 39 -29.77 -5.37 -8.02
C TRP A 39 -31.25 -5.66 -8.30
N SER A 40 -32.06 -5.88 -7.26
CA SER A 40 -33.52 -5.97 -7.34
C SER A 40 -34.14 -5.19 -6.16
N PRO A 41 -35.17 -4.33 -6.37
CA PRO A 41 -35.63 -3.36 -5.37
C PRO A 41 -36.29 -3.93 -4.11
N SER A 42 -36.60 -5.23 -4.05
CA SER A 42 -37.50 -5.79 -3.03
C SER A 42 -36.90 -6.89 -2.15
N THR A 43 -35.63 -7.29 -2.32
CA THR A 43 -34.92 -8.20 -1.39
C THR A 43 -33.40 -8.10 -1.62
N ILE A 44 -32.60 -7.87 -0.57
CA ILE A 44 -31.13 -8.00 -0.67
C ILE A 44 -30.80 -9.50 -0.80
N ARG A 45 -30.82 -10.03 -2.03
CA ARG A 45 -30.15 -11.29 -2.37
C ARG A 45 -28.80 -10.95 -2.97
N ILE A 46 -27.72 -11.13 -2.21
CA ILE A 46 -26.37 -11.19 -2.78
C ILE A 46 -26.29 -12.52 -3.53
N SER A 47 -26.70 -12.53 -4.80
CA SER A 47 -26.31 -13.59 -5.71
C SER A 47 -24.82 -13.42 -5.97
N LEU A 48 -23.99 -14.17 -5.25
CA LEU A 48 -22.61 -14.40 -5.65
C LEU A 48 -22.69 -15.17 -6.97
N ALA A 49 -22.76 -14.46 -8.10
CA ALA A 49 -22.41 -15.04 -9.39
C ALA A 49 -21.10 -15.82 -9.21
N PRO A 50 -20.91 -16.99 -9.89
CA PRO A 50 -19.81 -17.88 -9.58
C PRO A 50 -18.50 -17.11 -9.55
N LEU A 51 -17.88 -17.04 -8.36
CA LEU A 51 -16.59 -16.41 -8.13
C LEU A 51 -15.61 -16.94 -9.17
N ARG A 52 -15.19 -16.08 -10.11
CA ARG A 52 -14.17 -16.42 -11.10
C ARG A 52 -12.81 -16.09 -10.52
N PHE A 53 -11.97 -17.11 -10.36
CA PHE A 53 -10.58 -16.95 -9.95
C PHE A 53 -9.75 -16.72 -11.22
N LEU A 54 -9.13 -15.57 -11.35
CA LEU A 54 -8.25 -15.28 -12.48
C LEU A 54 -6.84 -15.35 -11.98
N CYS A 55 -6.00 -16.16 -12.62
CA CYS A 55 -4.68 -16.51 -12.15
C CYS A 55 -3.72 -16.21 -13.30
N THR A 56 -3.06 -15.06 -13.27
CA THR A 56 -2.11 -14.65 -14.32
C THR A 56 -0.68 -14.80 -13.82
N THR A 57 0.15 -15.47 -14.62
CA THR A 57 1.56 -15.71 -14.27
C THR A 57 2.44 -14.59 -14.85
N MET A 58 3.53 -14.25 -14.17
CA MET A 58 4.57 -13.35 -14.69
C MET A 58 5.50 -14.01 -15.72
N ALA A 59 5.32 -15.29 -16.01
CA ALA A 59 6.29 -16.07 -16.76
C ALA A 59 6.13 -15.91 -18.28
N ALA A 60 7.29 -15.81 -18.96
CA ALA A 60 7.45 -15.83 -20.42
C ALA A 60 6.89 -17.08 -21.12
N ARG A 61 6.68 -18.15 -20.36
CA ARG A 61 5.89 -19.33 -20.71
C ARG A 61 5.26 -19.83 -19.41
N ILE A 62 4.00 -20.23 -19.43
CA ILE A 62 3.44 -21.00 -18.31
C ILE A 62 4.27 -22.29 -18.24
N HIS A 63 5.14 -22.44 -17.24
CA HIS A 63 5.84 -23.70 -17.04
C HIS A 63 4.78 -24.80 -16.81
N HIS A 64 4.81 -25.82 -17.67
CA HIS A 64 3.78 -26.86 -17.82
C HIS A 64 3.47 -27.69 -16.55
N GLY A 65 4.15 -27.49 -15.41
CA GLY A 65 3.97 -28.30 -14.19
C GLY A 65 3.10 -27.67 -13.09
N THR A 66 3.42 -26.46 -12.62
CA THR A 66 2.89 -25.93 -11.34
C THR A 66 1.60 -25.12 -11.48
N SER A 67 1.47 -24.34 -12.56
CA SER A 67 0.28 -23.51 -12.77
C SER A 67 -0.91 -24.36 -13.24
N TYR A 68 -0.66 -25.31 -14.14
CA TYR A 68 -1.67 -26.28 -14.60
C TYR A 68 -2.15 -27.20 -13.48
N SER A 69 -1.25 -27.74 -12.64
CA SER A 69 -1.67 -28.58 -11.49
C SER A 69 -2.56 -27.83 -10.49
N ARG A 70 -2.31 -26.53 -10.24
CA ARG A 70 -3.19 -25.68 -9.42
C ARG A 70 -4.53 -25.42 -10.10
N GLN A 71 -4.53 -25.14 -11.40
CA GLN A 71 -5.75 -24.97 -12.19
C GLN A 71 -6.62 -26.24 -12.12
N THR A 72 -6.07 -27.41 -12.43
CA THR A 72 -6.81 -28.69 -12.39
C THR A 72 -7.40 -28.97 -10.99
N LYS A 73 -6.68 -28.64 -9.93
CA LYS A 73 -7.17 -28.80 -8.55
C LYS A 73 -8.32 -27.84 -8.19
N LEU A 74 -8.36 -26.66 -8.79
CA LEU A 74 -9.42 -25.67 -8.56
C LEU A 74 -10.63 -25.96 -9.46
N GLU A 75 -10.41 -26.32 -10.71
CA GLU A 75 -11.44 -26.70 -11.68
C GLU A 75 -12.17 -27.97 -11.25
N SER A 76 -11.45 -28.98 -10.73
CA SER A 76 -12.08 -30.18 -10.15
C SER A 76 -12.97 -29.88 -8.93
N ARG A 77 -12.85 -28.68 -8.34
CA ARG A 77 -13.71 -28.17 -7.26
C ARG A 77 -14.78 -27.20 -7.76
N GLY A 78 -15.06 -27.21 -9.07
CA GLY A 78 -16.07 -26.36 -9.70
C GLY A 78 -15.70 -24.88 -9.76
N ARG A 79 -14.41 -24.52 -9.65
CA ARG A 79 -13.95 -23.13 -9.76
C ARG A 79 -13.40 -22.88 -11.16
N THR A 80 -13.97 -21.90 -11.87
CA THR A 80 -13.40 -21.45 -13.14
C THR A 80 -12.07 -20.75 -12.88
N VAL A 81 -11.00 -21.25 -13.49
CA VAL A 81 -9.68 -20.63 -13.48
C VAL A 81 -9.33 -20.24 -14.91
N ILE A 82 -8.98 -18.97 -15.12
CA ILE A 82 -8.42 -18.52 -16.39
C ILE A 82 -6.93 -18.30 -16.16
N LEU A 83 -6.11 -19.09 -16.86
CA LEU A 83 -4.67 -18.90 -16.93
C LEU A 83 -4.31 -18.15 -18.21
N ASN A 84 -3.31 -17.26 -18.11
CA ASN A 84 -2.74 -16.63 -19.28
C ASN A 84 -1.24 -16.41 -19.11
N GLY A 85 -0.53 -16.52 -20.22
CA GLY A 85 0.90 -16.24 -20.35
C GLY A 85 1.15 -15.29 -21.51
N HIS A 86 2.40 -14.90 -21.72
CA HIS A 86 2.81 -14.04 -22.84
C HIS A 86 3.94 -14.70 -23.61
N ARG A 87 4.09 -14.42 -24.92
CA ARG A 87 5.18 -15.01 -25.75
C ARG A 87 6.50 -14.25 -25.67
N HIS A 88 6.57 -13.17 -24.90
CA HIS A 88 7.78 -12.36 -24.74
C HIS A 88 8.93 -13.18 -24.13
N PRO A 89 10.18 -13.05 -24.60
CA PRO A 89 11.32 -13.86 -24.14
C PRO A 89 11.69 -13.65 -22.67
N GLN A 90 11.31 -12.50 -22.08
CA GLN A 90 11.57 -12.15 -20.69
C GLN A 90 10.28 -11.89 -19.91
N PRO A 91 10.21 -12.22 -18.60
CA PRO A 91 9.08 -11.89 -17.72
C PRO A 91 8.71 -10.40 -17.77
N LYS A 92 7.41 -10.08 -17.96
CA LYS A 92 6.94 -8.68 -18.09
C LYS A 92 6.65 -7.95 -16.78
N GLY A 93 7.00 -8.55 -15.63
CA GLY A 93 6.84 -7.90 -14.33
C GLY A 93 5.43 -8.02 -13.74
N VAL A 94 5.29 -7.55 -12.49
CA VAL A 94 4.07 -7.68 -11.69
C VAL A 94 2.93 -6.82 -12.27
N GLY A 95 3.22 -5.58 -12.65
CA GLY A 95 2.23 -4.66 -13.23
C GLY A 95 1.54 -5.22 -14.47
N TYR A 96 2.30 -5.84 -15.38
CA TYR A 96 1.74 -6.53 -16.55
C TYR A 96 0.77 -7.65 -16.14
N SER A 97 1.18 -8.54 -15.25
CA SER A 97 0.32 -9.66 -14.81
C SER A 97 -0.99 -9.17 -14.19
N ARG A 98 -0.95 -8.09 -13.40
CA ARG A 98 -2.17 -7.47 -12.84
C ARG A 98 -3.06 -6.88 -13.92
N ASN A 99 -2.50 -6.13 -14.86
CA ASN A 99 -3.27 -5.55 -15.96
C ASN A 99 -3.94 -6.64 -16.81
N VAL A 100 -3.25 -7.75 -17.10
CA VAL A 100 -3.84 -8.90 -17.80
C VAL A 100 -4.98 -9.51 -16.99
N ALA A 101 -4.82 -9.69 -15.67
CA ALA A 101 -5.89 -10.22 -14.82
C ALA A 101 -7.12 -9.31 -14.84
N VAL A 102 -6.91 -7.99 -14.72
CA VAL A 102 -8.00 -7.00 -14.77
C VAL A 102 -8.69 -7.02 -16.13
N PHE A 103 -7.94 -7.09 -17.23
CA PHE A 103 -8.49 -7.17 -18.58
C PHE A 103 -9.36 -8.42 -18.79
N GLN A 104 -8.96 -9.56 -18.22
CA GLN A 104 -9.71 -10.81 -18.33
C GLN A 104 -10.94 -10.88 -17.41
N SER A 105 -10.93 -10.08 -16.36
CA SER A 105 -12.02 -10.02 -15.41
C SER A 105 -13.22 -9.27 -15.97
N ARG A 106 -14.42 -9.67 -15.52
CA ARG A 106 -15.68 -9.03 -15.89
C ARG A 106 -16.44 -8.46 -14.69
N GLY A 107 -15.88 -8.58 -13.50
CA GLY A 107 -16.50 -8.11 -12.25
C GLY A 107 -16.64 -6.59 -12.23
N LYS A 108 -17.71 -6.09 -11.60
CA LYS A 108 -17.91 -4.68 -11.26
C LYS A 108 -16.90 -4.22 -10.21
N TYR A 109 -16.50 -5.12 -9.33
CA TYR A 109 -15.45 -4.91 -8.34
C TYR A 109 -14.24 -5.82 -8.61
N LEU A 110 -13.08 -5.31 -8.26
CA LEU A 110 -11.78 -5.92 -8.38
C LEU A 110 -11.25 -6.20 -6.98
N CYS A 111 -10.98 -7.47 -6.68
CA CYS A 111 -10.33 -7.89 -5.43
C CYS A 111 -8.96 -8.47 -5.76
N PHE A 112 -7.91 -7.70 -5.45
CA PHE A 112 -6.51 -8.09 -5.68
C PHE A 112 -6.03 -9.05 -4.58
N GLN A 113 -5.23 -10.03 -4.97
CA GLN A 113 -4.67 -11.04 -4.08
C GLN A 113 -3.37 -11.55 -4.70
N ASP A 114 -2.27 -11.57 -3.94
CA ASP A 114 -1.05 -12.26 -4.37
C ASP A 114 -1.21 -13.78 -4.13
N ALA A 115 -0.67 -14.61 -5.03
CA ALA A 115 -0.93 -16.05 -5.03
C ALA A 115 -0.22 -16.86 -3.96
N ASP A 116 0.70 -16.25 -3.23
CA ASP A 116 1.43 -16.82 -2.10
C ASP A 116 0.81 -16.45 -0.75
N ASP A 117 -0.18 -15.54 -0.76
CA ASP A 117 -0.96 -15.12 0.40
C ASP A 117 -2.19 -16.01 0.66
N VAL A 118 -2.77 -15.86 1.85
CA VAL A 118 -4.02 -16.54 2.23
C VAL A 118 -5.11 -15.52 2.53
N MET A 119 -6.20 -15.58 1.76
CA MET A 119 -7.42 -14.81 2.02
C MET A 119 -8.12 -15.35 3.27
N MET A 120 -8.45 -14.47 4.21
CA MET A 120 -9.19 -14.84 5.42
C MET A 120 -10.70 -14.78 5.17
N GLU A 121 -11.45 -15.45 6.05
CA GLU A 121 -12.91 -15.48 5.99
C GLU A 121 -13.49 -14.06 6.08
N GLY A 122 -14.54 -13.80 5.30
CA GLY A 122 -15.24 -12.52 5.29
C GLY A 122 -14.57 -11.39 4.51
N ARG A 123 -13.32 -11.56 4.01
CA ARG A 123 -12.58 -10.51 3.28
C ARG A 123 -13.43 -9.84 2.19
N VAL A 124 -13.92 -10.67 1.27
CA VAL A 124 -14.68 -10.20 0.10
C VAL A 124 -15.94 -9.45 0.51
N ARG A 125 -16.71 -10.00 1.45
CA ARG A 125 -17.96 -9.39 1.93
C ARG A 125 -17.70 -8.04 2.59
N LEU A 126 -16.79 -7.99 3.56
CA LEU A 126 -16.53 -6.78 4.35
C LEU A 126 -15.90 -5.67 3.51
N GLN A 127 -14.99 -6.01 2.59
CA GLN A 127 -14.41 -5.01 1.69
C GLN A 127 -15.40 -4.53 0.63
N LEU A 128 -16.32 -5.40 0.16
CA LEU A 128 -17.42 -4.99 -0.71
C LEU A 128 -18.38 -4.02 -0.01
N ASP A 129 -18.78 -4.33 1.23
CA ASP A 129 -19.64 -3.46 2.03
C ASP A 129 -19.00 -2.06 2.21
N ALA A 130 -17.69 -2.01 2.44
CA ALA A 130 -16.94 -0.75 2.50
C ALA A 130 -16.82 -0.05 1.14
N ALA A 131 -16.58 -0.79 0.05
CA ALA A 131 -16.49 -0.23 -1.30
C ALA A 131 -17.81 0.36 -1.79
N ILE A 132 -18.95 -0.17 -1.34
CA ILE A 132 -20.28 0.42 -1.63
C ILE A 132 -20.44 1.76 -0.91
N LYS A 133 -19.98 1.87 0.34
CA LYS A 133 -20.03 3.11 1.13
C LYS A 133 -19.00 4.15 0.68
N HIS A 134 -17.91 3.70 0.08
CA HIS A 134 -16.78 4.53 -0.36
C HIS A 134 -16.42 4.21 -1.83
N PRO A 135 -17.30 4.53 -2.80
CA PRO A 135 -17.19 4.08 -4.19
C PRO A 135 -15.92 4.55 -4.92
N ASP A 136 -15.36 5.68 -4.50
CA ASP A 136 -14.14 6.28 -5.04
C ASP A 136 -12.89 5.97 -4.23
N SER A 137 -12.95 4.99 -3.33
CA SER A 137 -11.82 4.60 -2.50
C SER A 137 -11.21 3.26 -2.87
N ILE A 138 -9.87 3.18 -2.75
CA ILE A 138 -9.19 1.88 -2.63
C ILE A 138 -9.43 1.38 -1.22
N ILE A 139 -10.03 0.19 -1.10
CA ILE A 139 -10.33 -0.44 0.18
C ILE A 139 -9.21 -1.44 0.50
N GLY A 140 -8.50 -1.24 1.60
CA GLY A 140 -7.57 -2.20 2.18
C GLY A 140 -8.16 -2.96 3.36
N CYS A 141 -7.34 -3.77 4.03
CA CYS A 141 -7.67 -4.40 5.30
C CYS A 141 -6.41 -4.53 6.18
N GLN A 142 -6.60 -4.87 7.45
CA GLN A 142 -5.46 -5.28 8.28
C GLN A 142 -4.95 -6.66 7.84
N ILE A 143 -3.69 -6.93 8.16
CA ILE A 143 -3.01 -8.17 7.79
C ILE A 143 -2.51 -8.94 9.00
N THR A 144 -2.33 -10.24 8.84
CA THR A 144 -1.41 -11.06 9.65
C THR A 144 -0.19 -11.46 8.81
N ARG A 145 0.82 -12.04 9.46
CA ARG A 145 2.08 -12.45 8.81
C ARG A 145 2.30 -13.95 8.90
N ASN A 146 2.89 -14.51 7.85
CA ASN A 146 3.42 -15.87 7.85
C ASN A 146 4.81 -15.90 7.21
N PRO A 147 5.90 -16.24 7.94
CA PRO A 147 5.91 -16.59 9.37
C PRO A 147 5.45 -15.44 10.27
N GLU A 148 4.87 -15.79 11.42
CA GLU A 148 4.47 -14.81 12.42
C GLU A 148 5.67 -13.95 12.87
N GLY A 149 5.43 -12.66 13.09
CA GLY A 149 6.47 -11.73 13.50
C GLY A 149 7.42 -11.29 12.39
N SER A 150 7.19 -11.67 11.14
CA SER A 150 7.92 -11.09 10.00
C SER A 150 7.60 -9.60 9.88
N THR A 151 8.62 -8.75 9.73
CA THR A 151 8.47 -7.29 9.56
C THR A 151 7.59 -6.57 10.60
N LYS A 152 7.77 -6.88 11.90
CA LYS A 152 6.86 -6.46 12.99
C LYS A 152 6.53 -4.97 12.96
N ARG A 153 7.51 -4.11 12.70
CA ARG A 153 7.33 -2.64 12.65
C ARG A 153 6.37 -2.22 11.55
N TYR A 154 6.58 -2.75 10.34
CA TYR A 154 5.75 -2.46 9.19
C TYR A 154 4.33 -2.99 9.37
N THR A 155 4.16 -4.23 9.83
CA THR A 155 2.84 -4.80 10.10
C THR A 155 2.11 -4.02 11.20
N HIS A 156 2.81 -3.61 12.27
CA HIS A 156 2.22 -2.78 13.31
C HIS A 156 1.75 -1.44 12.75
N TRP A 157 2.57 -0.75 11.96
CA TRP A 157 2.21 0.51 11.31
C TRP A 157 0.98 0.37 10.40
N LEU A 158 1.01 -0.58 9.46
CA LEU A 158 -0.10 -0.83 8.53
C LEU A 158 -1.43 -1.08 9.25
N ASN A 159 -1.40 -1.83 10.35
CA ASN A 159 -2.61 -2.23 11.05
C ASN A 159 -3.16 -1.15 12.02
N ASN A 160 -2.32 -0.22 12.50
CA ASN A 160 -2.69 0.70 13.58
C ASN A 160 -2.86 2.17 13.15
N MET A 161 -2.61 2.53 11.88
CA MET A 161 -2.98 3.86 11.38
C MET A 161 -4.49 4.10 11.52
N SER A 162 -4.93 5.25 12.01
CA SER A 162 -6.34 5.66 11.87
C SER A 162 -6.70 5.91 10.40
N GLN A 163 -8.00 5.97 10.08
CA GLN A 163 -8.47 6.26 8.72
C GLN A 163 -7.90 7.59 8.17
N ALA A 164 -7.83 8.63 9.02
CA ALA A 164 -7.24 9.91 8.64
C ALA A 164 -5.73 9.80 8.36
N GLN A 165 -5.02 8.96 9.12
CA GLN A 165 -3.59 8.73 8.93
C GLN A 165 -3.27 8.00 7.62
N LEU A 166 -4.22 7.29 7.01
CA LEU A 166 -4.03 6.70 5.67
C LEU A 166 -3.69 7.76 4.61
N PHE A 167 -4.12 9.01 4.78
CA PHE A 167 -3.80 10.12 3.88
C PHE A 167 -2.56 10.90 4.31
N THR A 168 -2.37 11.12 5.61
CA THR A 168 -1.24 11.94 6.09
C THR A 168 0.08 11.17 6.13
N GLN A 169 0.04 9.84 6.13
CA GLN A 169 1.23 8.98 6.17
C GLN A 169 1.59 8.34 4.81
N VAL A 170 1.02 8.84 3.70
CA VAL A 170 1.37 8.40 2.33
C VAL A 170 2.85 8.67 1.95
N PHE A 171 3.51 9.51 2.73
CA PHE A 171 4.94 9.82 2.63
C PHE A 171 5.79 8.98 3.58
N THR A 172 5.25 7.92 4.19
CA THR A 172 5.95 7.05 5.14
C THR A 172 6.19 5.66 4.55
N SER A 173 7.35 5.07 4.87
CA SER A 173 7.72 3.69 4.52
C SER A 173 7.92 3.41 3.02
N HIS A 174 7.82 2.13 2.63
CA HIS A 174 8.23 1.59 1.34
C HIS A 174 7.10 1.47 0.30
N GLY A 175 5.86 1.87 0.63
CA GLY A 175 4.72 1.69 -0.26
C GLY A 175 3.43 2.36 0.23
N PRO A 176 2.30 2.06 -0.41
CA PRO A 176 0.99 2.62 -0.05
C PRO A 176 0.59 2.39 1.42
N THR A 177 -0.24 3.26 1.97
CA THR A 177 -0.77 3.17 3.34
C THR A 177 -1.77 2.04 3.54
N VAL A 178 -2.27 1.46 2.45
CA VAL A 178 -2.97 0.18 2.42
C VAL A 178 -2.20 -0.78 1.52
N LEU A 179 -1.77 -1.92 2.05
CA LEU A 179 -0.95 -2.89 1.31
C LEU A 179 -1.65 -3.34 0.03
N MET A 180 -0.96 -3.32 -1.11
CA MET A 180 -1.54 -3.65 -2.42
C MET A 180 -2.25 -5.01 -2.45
N ALA A 181 -1.70 -6.04 -1.79
CA ALA A 181 -2.30 -7.38 -1.76
C ALA A 181 -3.69 -7.40 -1.08
N THR A 182 -4.02 -6.34 -0.33
CA THR A 182 -5.32 -6.14 0.33
C THR A 182 -6.32 -5.37 -0.52
N TRP A 183 -5.93 -4.78 -1.66
CA TRP A 183 -6.77 -3.84 -2.38
C TRP A 183 -8.06 -4.47 -2.91
N PHE A 184 -9.14 -3.73 -2.70
CA PHE A 184 -10.46 -3.97 -3.24
C PHE A 184 -11.02 -2.63 -3.74
N CYS A 185 -11.45 -2.56 -4.99
CA CYS A 185 -11.99 -1.32 -5.57
C CYS A 185 -13.02 -1.60 -6.67
N SER A 186 -13.76 -0.58 -7.08
CA SER A 186 -14.60 -0.70 -8.28
C SER A 186 -13.74 -0.75 -9.54
N ARG A 187 -14.21 -1.44 -10.58
CA ARG A 187 -13.58 -1.39 -11.90
C ARG A 187 -13.54 0.03 -12.45
N ALA A 188 -14.62 0.79 -12.26
CA ALA A 188 -14.70 2.18 -12.70
C ALA A 188 -13.58 3.05 -12.08
N LEU A 189 -13.27 2.84 -10.79
CA LEU A 189 -12.13 3.49 -10.15
C LEU A 189 -10.82 3.08 -10.83
N PHE A 190 -10.59 1.79 -11.04
CA PHE A 190 -9.38 1.30 -11.70
C PHE A 190 -9.21 1.89 -13.11
N ASP A 191 -10.28 1.86 -13.92
CA ASP A 191 -10.25 2.36 -15.29
C ASP A 191 -10.00 3.88 -15.34
N ARG A 192 -10.54 4.64 -14.38
CA ARG A 192 -10.30 6.08 -14.23
C ARG A 192 -8.84 6.38 -13.89
N VAL A 193 -8.26 5.64 -12.95
CA VAL A 193 -6.85 5.82 -12.56
C VAL A 193 -5.93 5.40 -13.71
N GLY A 194 -6.27 4.33 -14.42
CA GLY A 194 -5.46 3.76 -15.49
C GLY A 194 -4.65 2.55 -15.03
N LYS A 195 -3.93 1.94 -15.97
CA LYS A 195 -3.24 0.66 -15.75
C LYS A 195 -2.04 0.78 -14.80
N PHE A 196 -1.65 -0.33 -14.19
CA PHE A 196 -0.35 -0.44 -13.51
C PHE A 196 0.79 -0.24 -14.51
N ASP A 197 1.92 0.28 -14.03
CA ASP A 197 3.13 0.45 -14.83
C ASP A 197 3.72 -0.93 -15.22
N GLU A 198 3.97 -1.13 -16.53
CA GLU A 198 4.43 -2.41 -17.07
C GLU A 198 5.93 -2.44 -17.41
N ARG A 199 6.71 -1.42 -17.01
CA ARG A 199 8.17 -1.37 -17.31
C ARG A 199 8.96 -2.50 -16.64
N GLY A 200 8.37 -3.20 -15.67
CA GLY A 200 8.85 -4.50 -15.20
C GLY A 200 9.61 -4.44 -13.87
N LYS A 201 10.66 -5.25 -13.75
CA LYS A 201 11.40 -5.46 -12.50
C LYS A 201 12.00 -4.13 -11.98
N GLY A 202 11.88 -3.89 -10.68
CA GLY A 202 12.40 -2.68 -10.02
C GLY A 202 11.47 -1.47 -10.07
N VAL A 203 10.32 -1.57 -10.76
CA VAL A 203 9.29 -0.54 -10.77
C VAL A 203 8.35 -0.78 -9.58
N PRO A 204 8.06 0.23 -8.74
CA PRO A 204 7.03 0.14 -7.70
C PRO A 204 5.65 0.45 -8.30
N GLU A 205 5.11 -0.48 -9.10
CA GLU A 205 3.89 -0.26 -9.87
C GLU A 205 2.67 0.10 -9.00
N ASP A 206 2.62 -0.45 -7.80
CA ASP A 206 1.56 -0.24 -6.83
C ASP A 206 1.60 1.18 -6.23
N LEU A 207 2.78 1.66 -5.85
CA LEU A 207 2.97 3.02 -5.34
C LEU A 207 2.65 4.06 -6.42
N LEU A 208 3.08 3.83 -7.66
CA LEU A 208 2.78 4.71 -8.79
C LEU A 208 1.28 4.81 -9.05
N PHE A 209 0.58 3.67 -9.10
CA PHE A 209 -0.87 3.62 -9.24
C PHE A 209 -1.54 4.36 -8.07
N PHE A 210 -1.11 4.09 -6.84
CA PHE A 210 -1.67 4.69 -5.64
C PHE A 210 -1.53 6.22 -5.63
N TYR A 211 -0.36 6.74 -6.01
CA TYR A 211 -0.17 8.19 -6.13
C TYR A 211 -1.01 8.79 -7.25
N ASN A 212 -1.16 8.12 -8.39
CA ASN A 212 -2.05 8.61 -9.45
C ASN A 212 -3.52 8.64 -9.00
N HIS A 213 -3.95 7.62 -8.26
CA HIS A 213 -5.27 7.57 -7.64
C HIS A 213 -5.51 8.76 -6.71
N LEU A 214 -4.57 9.05 -5.80
CA LEU A 214 -4.64 10.21 -4.91
C LEU A 214 -4.55 11.54 -5.67
N ARG A 215 -3.81 11.60 -6.79
CA ARG A 215 -3.74 12.80 -7.64
C ARG A 215 -5.10 13.22 -8.14
N GLN A 216 -5.91 12.24 -8.52
CA GLN A 216 -7.26 12.42 -9.04
C GLN A 216 -8.33 12.57 -7.95
N GLY A 217 -7.94 12.82 -6.70
CA GLY A 217 -8.88 12.99 -5.58
C GLY A 217 -9.47 11.68 -5.05
N GLY A 218 -8.89 10.54 -5.42
CA GLY A 218 -9.32 9.23 -4.96
C GLY A 218 -9.16 9.03 -3.45
N GLY A 219 -10.11 8.32 -2.84
CA GLY A 219 -10.10 8.04 -1.40
C GLY A 219 -9.34 6.78 -1.02
N VAL A 220 -9.10 6.60 0.27
CA VAL A 220 -8.47 5.39 0.84
C VAL A 220 -9.24 5.04 2.10
N HIS A 221 -9.57 3.76 2.25
CA HIS A 221 -10.27 3.26 3.43
C HIS A 221 -9.70 1.90 3.81
N ARG A 222 -9.61 1.62 5.11
CA ARG A 222 -9.20 0.28 5.61
C ARG A 222 -10.33 -0.35 6.39
N VAL A 223 -10.64 -1.61 6.08
CA VAL A 223 -11.44 -2.43 6.99
C VAL A 223 -10.55 -2.88 8.15
N ASP A 224 -10.89 -2.45 9.36
CA ASP A 224 -10.13 -2.76 10.58
C ASP A 224 -10.39 -4.19 11.10
N ALA A 225 -10.07 -5.15 10.24
CA ALA A 225 -10.08 -6.57 10.54
C ALA A 225 -8.94 -7.28 9.79
N PRO A 226 -8.30 -8.31 10.38
CA PRO A 226 -7.22 -9.07 9.77
C PRO A 226 -7.76 -10.01 8.68
N LEU A 227 -7.92 -9.48 7.46
CA LEU A 227 -8.62 -10.17 6.38
C LEU A 227 -7.68 -10.81 5.33
N LEU A 228 -6.37 -10.65 5.51
CA LEU A 228 -5.33 -11.26 4.68
C LEU A 228 -4.17 -11.74 5.55
N CYS A 229 -3.73 -12.98 5.37
CA CYS A 229 -2.44 -13.45 5.87
C CYS A 229 -1.38 -13.22 4.78
N TYR A 230 -0.57 -12.18 4.98
CA TYR A 230 0.46 -11.74 4.05
C TYR A 230 1.75 -12.54 4.27
N ARG A 231 2.15 -13.32 3.27
CA ARG A 231 3.33 -14.19 3.36
C ARG A 231 4.60 -13.35 3.24
N TYR A 232 5.59 -13.71 4.04
CA TYR A 232 6.93 -13.16 3.96
C TYR A 232 7.89 -14.24 3.47
N HIS A 233 8.68 -13.93 2.45
CA HIS A 233 9.75 -14.78 1.96
C HIS A 233 10.83 -13.91 1.27
N GLU A 234 12.04 -14.44 1.18
CA GLU A 234 13.19 -13.71 0.67
C GLU A 234 13.13 -13.38 -0.83
N ASP A 235 12.34 -14.15 -1.59
CA ASP A 235 12.18 -13.95 -3.05
C ASP A 235 11.07 -12.96 -3.43
N GLY A 236 10.57 -12.14 -2.50
CA GLY A 236 9.47 -11.20 -2.74
C GLY A 236 9.83 -10.18 -3.83
N ALA A 237 8.91 -9.94 -4.79
CA ALA A 237 9.16 -9.04 -5.92
C ALA A 237 9.50 -7.60 -5.49
N SER A 238 8.95 -7.14 -4.37
CA SER A 238 9.22 -5.83 -3.78
C SER A 238 10.69 -5.59 -3.45
N ARG A 239 11.49 -6.65 -3.21
CA ARG A 239 12.93 -6.52 -2.97
C ARG A 239 13.72 -6.09 -4.20
N SER A 240 13.12 -6.16 -5.40
CA SER A 240 13.78 -5.67 -6.62
C SER A 240 13.72 -4.15 -6.76
N VAL A 241 12.84 -3.48 -6.00
CA VAL A 241 12.73 -2.02 -6.01
C VAL A 241 13.78 -1.43 -5.08
N GLN A 242 14.58 -0.50 -5.59
CA GLN A 242 15.61 0.17 -4.81
C GLN A 242 15.00 1.16 -3.82
N GLU A 243 15.56 1.25 -2.61
CA GLU A 243 15.09 2.20 -1.59
C GLU A 243 15.10 3.65 -2.11
N ASN A 244 16.15 4.02 -2.85
CA ASN A 244 16.27 5.36 -3.45
C ASN A 244 15.12 5.64 -4.43
N THR A 245 14.66 4.65 -5.21
CA THR A 245 13.52 4.82 -6.12
C THR A 245 12.25 5.15 -5.35
N ILE A 246 11.98 4.46 -4.23
CA ILE A 246 10.83 4.77 -3.38
C ILE A 246 10.99 6.15 -2.72
N TRP A 247 12.19 6.47 -2.25
CA TRP A 247 12.49 7.75 -1.64
C TRP A 247 12.23 8.91 -2.60
N ASP A 248 12.74 8.84 -3.82
CA ASP A 248 12.56 9.88 -4.84
C ASP A 248 11.08 10.08 -5.17
N LEU A 249 10.32 8.99 -5.33
CA LEU A 249 8.87 9.06 -5.56
C LEU A 249 8.14 9.75 -4.40
N ARG A 250 8.51 9.42 -3.15
CA ARG A 250 7.92 10.04 -1.95
C ARG A 250 8.24 11.52 -1.85
N VAL A 251 9.50 11.91 -2.07
CA VAL A 251 9.93 13.31 -2.02
C VAL A 251 9.24 14.10 -3.13
N ASN A 252 9.20 13.59 -4.35
CA ASN A 252 8.50 14.22 -5.46
C ASN A 252 7.01 14.40 -5.16
N PHE A 253 6.35 13.36 -4.62
CA PHE A 253 4.94 13.45 -4.25
C PHE A 253 4.70 14.42 -3.09
N LEU A 254 5.62 14.52 -2.12
CA LEU A 254 5.58 15.51 -1.04
C LEU A 254 5.71 16.94 -1.58
N GLU A 255 6.67 17.17 -2.47
CA GLU A 255 6.87 18.46 -3.12
C GLU A 255 5.65 18.88 -3.92
N GLU A 256 5.12 17.96 -4.74
CA GLU A 256 3.93 18.15 -5.55
C GLU A 256 2.70 18.41 -4.68
N ARG A 257 2.40 17.57 -3.69
CA ARG A 257 1.10 17.63 -3.01
C ARG A 257 1.04 18.61 -1.84
N VAL A 258 2.19 18.98 -1.30
CA VAL A 258 2.27 19.76 -0.07
C VAL A 258 3.17 20.96 -0.25
N LEU A 259 4.46 20.74 -0.52
CA LEU A 259 5.43 21.83 -0.42
C LEU A 259 5.20 22.90 -1.50
N GLN A 260 4.56 22.57 -2.62
CA GLN A 260 4.16 23.56 -3.62
C GLN A 260 3.26 24.66 -3.04
N HIS A 261 2.43 24.32 -2.04
CA HIS A 261 1.47 25.23 -1.41
C HIS A 261 2.06 25.96 -0.19
N TRP A 262 3.19 25.49 0.34
CA TRP A 262 3.85 26.11 1.48
C TRP A 262 4.85 27.16 1.03
N LYS A 263 4.80 28.33 1.66
CA LYS A 263 5.78 29.42 1.45
C LYS A 263 7.10 29.11 2.15
N HIS A 264 7.03 28.46 3.31
CA HIS A 264 8.16 28.08 4.13
C HIS A 264 7.80 26.89 5.03
N PHE A 265 8.78 26.21 5.60
CA PHE A 265 8.58 25.14 6.60
C PHE A 265 9.85 24.86 7.41
N THR A 266 9.69 24.15 8.52
CA THR A 266 10.80 23.64 9.34
C THR A 266 10.89 22.11 9.24
N ILE A 267 12.12 21.59 9.11
CA ILE A 267 12.38 20.15 9.15
C ILE A 267 12.71 19.75 10.58
N TRP A 268 11.87 18.92 11.19
CA TRP A 268 12.17 18.34 12.49
C TRP A 268 13.07 17.13 12.30
N ASN A 269 14.21 17.13 13.01
CA ASN A 269 15.38 16.23 12.92
C ASN A 269 16.55 16.89 12.16
N ALA A 270 17.49 17.45 12.91
CA ALA A 270 18.74 18.01 12.38
C ALA A 270 19.82 16.93 12.14
N GLY A 271 19.45 15.65 12.11
CA GLY A 271 20.32 14.49 11.90
C GLY A 271 20.18 13.88 10.50
N LYS A 272 20.48 12.57 10.38
CA LYS A 272 20.61 11.87 9.08
C LYS A 272 19.35 11.99 8.21
N GLN A 273 18.16 11.78 8.77
CA GLN A 273 16.91 11.72 8.01
C GLN A 273 16.46 13.10 7.52
N GLY A 274 16.46 14.13 8.37
CA GLY A 274 16.10 15.48 7.94
C GLY A 274 17.10 16.06 6.94
N ARG A 275 18.40 15.84 7.14
CA ARG A 275 19.43 16.24 6.16
C ARG A 275 19.30 15.48 4.85
N HIS A 276 18.88 14.21 4.88
CA HIS A 276 18.60 13.45 3.67
C HIS A 276 17.44 14.08 2.90
N LEU A 277 16.32 14.37 3.57
CA LEU A 277 15.20 15.08 2.96
C LEU A 277 15.65 16.40 2.33
N PHE A 278 16.31 17.27 3.09
CA PHE A 278 16.78 18.57 2.57
C PHE A 278 17.60 18.43 1.29
N ARG A 279 18.54 17.49 1.25
CA ARG A 279 19.39 17.25 0.07
C ARG A 279 18.61 16.71 -1.13
N SER A 280 17.52 15.99 -0.90
CA SER A 280 16.64 15.45 -1.94
C SER A 280 15.60 16.44 -2.46
N LEU A 281 15.36 17.55 -1.77
CA LEU A 281 14.46 18.60 -2.25
C LEU A 281 15.02 19.30 -3.49
N THR A 282 14.12 19.75 -4.36
CA THR A 282 14.45 20.68 -5.44
C THR A 282 15.07 21.97 -4.88
N PRO A 283 15.93 22.68 -5.63
CA PRO A 283 16.47 23.97 -5.21
C PRO A 283 15.39 24.96 -4.76
N LYS A 284 14.25 24.98 -5.44
CA LYS A 284 13.09 25.83 -5.10
C LYS A 284 12.55 25.54 -3.70
N ASN A 285 12.43 24.28 -3.32
CA ASN A 285 11.89 23.91 -2.00
C ASN A 285 12.96 23.90 -0.90
N GLN A 286 14.25 23.76 -1.23
CA GLN A 286 15.34 23.98 -0.28
C GLN A 286 15.30 25.42 0.28
N LEU A 287 15.03 26.42 -0.56
CA LEU A 287 14.90 27.83 -0.16
C LEU A 287 13.74 28.10 0.80
N LYS A 288 12.75 27.19 0.87
CA LYS A 288 11.61 27.30 1.77
C LYS A 288 11.91 26.79 3.18
N VAL A 289 13.04 26.12 3.38
CA VAL A 289 13.40 25.54 4.68
C VAL A 289 13.93 26.65 5.59
N LEU A 290 13.14 27.01 6.61
CA LEU A 290 13.51 28.04 7.58
C LEU A 290 14.65 27.58 8.48
N ALA A 291 14.54 26.34 8.97
CA ALA A 291 15.46 25.76 9.93
C ALA A 291 15.33 24.25 9.93
N PHE A 292 16.36 23.58 10.47
CA PHE A 292 16.17 22.33 11.17
C PHE A 292 15.83 22.60 12.63
N CYS A 293 14.97 21.79 13.23
CA CYS A 293 14.82 21.78 14.68
C CYS A 293 15.12 20.41 15.28
N ASP A 294 15.60 20.40 16.53
CA ASP A 294 15.90 19.19 17.27
C ASP A 294 15.73 19.42 18.78
N VAL A 295 15.81 18.35 19.56
CA VAL A 295 15.85 18.37 21.03
C VAL A 295 17.24 18.03 21.55
N ASP A 296 18.09 17.45 20.69
CA ASP A 296 19.47 17.08 21.02
C ASP A 296 20.36 18.33 21.05
N SER A 297 20.78 18.74 22.24
CA SER A 297 21.66 19.89 22.48
C SER A 297 22.95 19.83 21.66
N LYS A 298 23.50 18.63 21.42
CA LYS A 298 24.74 18.46 20.63
C LYS A 298 24.55 18.84 19.17
N LYS A 299 23.33 18.73 18.64
CA LYS A 299 23.01 19.18 17.27
C LYS A 299 22.72 20.68 17.24
N ILE A 300 22.02 21.18 18.25
CA ILE A 300 21.64 22.60 18.36
C ILE A 300 22.87 23.49 18.51
N VAL A 301 23.85 23.09 19.33
CA VAL A 301 25.11 23.84 19.53
C VAL A 301 25.89 24.06 18.23
N LYS A 302 25.68 23.22 17.19
CA LYS A 302 26.32 23.44 15.88
C LYS A 302 25.79 24.67 15.16
N ALA A 303 24.65 25.22 15.58
CA ALA A 303 23.93 26.40 15.09
C ALA A 303 23.47 26.34 13.62
N PHE A 304 24.21 25.68 12.73
CA PHE A 304 23.93 25.61 11.30
C PHE A 304 24.26 24.23 10.72
N TYR A 305 23.56 23.89 9.65
CA TYR A 305 23.89 22.81 8.74
C TYR A 305 24.26 23.40 7.37
N THR A 306 25.43 23.08 6.85
CA THR A 306 25.86 23.46 5.50
C THR A 306 25.84 22.24 4.58
N TYR A 307 25.19 22.36 3.42
CA TYR A 307 25.18 21.31 2.40
C TYR A 307 26.43 21.38 1.52
N HIS A 308 27.51 20.73 1.97
CA HIS A 308 28.82 20.81 1.35
C HIS A 308 28.88 20.25 -0.08
N GLU A 309 28.09 19.24 -0.43
CA GLU A 309 28.08 18.67 -1.79
C GLU A 309 27.24 19.49 -2.78
N SER A 310 26.54 20.54 -2.33
CA SER A 310 25.74 21.40 -3.22
C SER A 310 26.60 22.11 -4.27
N LYS A 311 26.10 22.18 -5.51
CA LYS A 311 26.76 22.96 -6.57
C LYS A 311 26.57 24.47 -6.42
N GLN A 312 25.60 24.91 -5.62
CA GLN A 312 25.30 26.34 -5.41
C GLN A 312 26.43 27.09 -4.69
N ARG A 313 26.54 28.40 -4.96
CA ARG A 313 27.48 29.33 -4.32
C ARG A 313 26.73 30.62 -3.93
N PRO A 314 26.71 31.03 -2.64
CA PRO A 314 27.27 30.31 -1.48
C PRO A 314 26.61 28.94 -1.24
N LYS A 315 27.28 28.06 -0.48
CA LYS A 315 26.74 26.74 -0.14
C LYS A 315 25.45 26.92 0.69
N PRO A 316 24.36 26.18 0.40
CA PRO A 316 23.15 26.27 1.19
C PRO A 316 23.45 25.99 2.65
N THR A 317 23.06 26.92 3.51
CA THR A 317 23.27 26.84 4.96
C THR A 317 21.94 27.11 5.64
N VAL A 318 21.54 26.22 6.55
CA VAL A 318 20.23 26.23 7.21
C VAL A 318 20.47 26.25 8.72
N PRO A 319 19.83 27.13 9.48
CA PRO A 319 19.99 27.18 10.94
C PRO A 319 19.46 25.89 11.59
N VAL A 320 20.06 25.53 12.71
CA VAL A 320 19.63 24.43 13.59
C VAL A 320 19.21 25.05 14.92
N VAL A 321 17.92 24.99 15.22
CA VAL A 321 17.32 25.63 16.40
C VAL A 321 16.77 24.60 17.38
N HIS A 322 16.58 25.01 18.63
CA HIS A 322 15.80 24.22 19.58
C HIS A 322 14.34 24.18 19.14
N PHE A 323 13.64 23.07 19.42
CA PHE A 323 12.27 22.87 18.94
C PHE A 323 11.27 23.94 19.40
N THR A 324 11.52 24.62 20.52
CA THR A 324 10.67 25.72 21.03
C THR A 324 10.75 26.99 20.20
N GLU A 325 11.82 27.16 19.43
CA GLU A 325 12.03 28.31 18.53
C GLU A 325 11.58 28.02 17.09
N ALA A 326 11.23 26.77 16.83
CA ALA A 326 10.89 26.27 15.51
C ALA A 326 9.52 26.80 15.06
N ARG A 327 9.39 27.13 13.76
CA ARG A 327 8.17 27.74 13.22
C ARG A 327 7.41 26.76 12.31
N PRO A 328 6.08 26.67 12.44
CA PRO A 328 5.28 25.83 11.56
C PRO A 328 5.25 26.40 10.12
N PRO A 329 4.85 25.59 9.12
CA PRO A 329 4.53 24.16 9.23
C PRO A 329 5.77 23.26 9.33
N PHE A 330 5.57 22.01 9.79
CA PHE A 330 6.62 21.05 10.07
C PHE A 330 6.61 19.85 9.13
N VAL A 331 7.80 19.44 8.68
CA VAL A 331 8.04 18.11 8.13
C VAL A 331 8.82 17.30 9.16
N LEU A 332 8.19 16.28 9.73
CA LEU A 332 8.76 15.40 10.73
C LEU A 332 9.52 14.25 10.07
N CYS A 333 10.85 14.30 10.15
CA CYS A 333 11.71 13.25 9.65
C CYS A 333 12.12 12.31 10.80
N VAL A 334 11.35 11.25 11.04
CA VAL A 334 11.60 10.32 12.16
C VAL A 334 11.81 8.89 11.69
N LYS A 335 12.53 8.11 12.49
CA LYS A 335 12.60 6.65 12.33
C LYS A 335 11.55 6.03 13.24
N MET A 336 10.58 5.32 12.67
CA MET A 336 9.50 4.71 13.45
C MET A 336 10.01 3.47 14.19
N VAL A 337 9.74 3.38 15.50
CA VAL A 337 10.07 2.23 16.36
C VAL A 337 8.79 1.62 16.93
N ILE A 338 8.77 0.30 17.18
CA ILE A 338 7.58 -0.47 17.62
C ILE A 338 6.93 0.13 18.87
N LYS A 339 7.75 0.63 19.79
CA LYS A 339 7.31 1.45 20.92
C LYS A 339 7.53 2.91 20.57
N MET A 340 6.62 3.52 19.82
CA MET A 340 6.36 4.92 20.12
C MET A 340 5.58 4.88 21.43
N PRO A 341 6.14 5.33 22.57
CA PRO A 341 5.29 5.61 23.72
C PRO A 341 4.21 6.61 23.24
N ALA A 342 3.07 6.67 23.93
CA ALA A 342 1.98 7.62 23.68
C ALA A 342 2.40 9.12 23.69
N VAL A 343 3.71 9.39 23.78
CA VAL A 343 4.42 10.67 23.85
C VAL A 343 4.83 11.19 22.46
N PHE A 344 4.62 10.43 21.37
CA PHE A 344 4.62 11.03 20.02
C PHE A 344 3.22 11.43 19.55
N ASN A 345 2.38 11.88 20.50
CA ASN A 345 1.42 12.91 20.16
C ASN A 345 2.23 14.19 19.97
N PRO A 346 2.34 14.74 18.75
CA PRO A 346 2.83 16.10 18.65
C PRO A 346 1.95 16.96 19.59
N PRO A 347 2.52 17.96 20.28
CA PRO A 347 1.81 18.76 21.26
C PRO A 347 0.42 19.16 20.73
N PRO A 348 -0.65 19.26 21.54
CA PRO A 348 -2.03 19.48 21.07
C PRO A 348 -2.24 20.65 20.10
N TRP A 349 -1.28 21.59 20.04
CA TRP A 349 -1.23 22.73 19.11
C TRP A 349 -0.56 22.44 17.74
N LEU A 350 0.15 21.31 17.57
CA LEU A 350 0.55 20.77 16.27
C LEU A 350 -0.66 20.08 15.62
N LEU A 351 -1.61 20.90 15.16
CA LEU A 351 -2.78 20.42 14.44
C LEU A 351 -2.36 19.63 13.19
N PRO A 352 -3.15 18.61 12.76
CA PRO A 352 -2.92 17.85 11.52
C PRO A 352 -2.79 18.69 10.24
N ARG A 353 -3.13 19.99 10.29
CA ARG A 353 -2.95 20.95 9.19
C ARG A 353 -1.52 21.45 9.02
N TYR A 354 -0.62 21.24 9.99
CA TYR A 354 0.73 21.84 10.00
C TYR A 354 1.85 20.82 10.23
N THR A 355 1.58 19.53 10.11
CA THR A 355 2.56 18.48 10.45
C THR A 355 2.41 17.28 9.53
N LEU A 356 3.52 16.91 8.86
CA LEU A 356 3.60 15.73 8.01
C LEU A 356 4.70 14.80 8.46
N ILE A 357 4.44 13.50 8.46
CA ILE A 357 5.41 12.48 8.83
C ILE A 357 6.04 11.93 7.55
N VAL A 358 7.33 12.22 7.38
CA VAL A 358 8.19 11.57 6.41
C VAL A 358 9.09 10.62 7.18
N ALA A 359 8.60 9.40 7.40
CA ALA A 359 9.32 8.40 8.17
C ALA A 359 9.80 7.23 7.30
N SER A 360 10.95 6.66 7.67
CA SER A 360 11.35 5.34 7.21
C SER A 360 11.00 4.32 8.28
N ILE A 361 10.41 3.21 7.86
CA ILE A 361 10.11 2.07 8.71
C ILE A 361 11.02 0.95 8.24
N GLU A 362 11.89 0.48 9.11
CA GLU A 362 12.66 -0.74 8.81
C GLU A 362 11.68 -1.90 8.65
N LEU A 363 11.71 -2.51 7.46
CA LEU A 363 10.96 -3.71 7.14
C LEU A 363 11.45 -4.87 7.98
#